data_AF-A0A3B8RNL8-F1
#
_entry.id   AF-A0A3B8RNL8-F1
#
_cell.length_a   1.000
_cell.length_b   1.000
_cell.length_c   1.000
_cell.angle_alpha   90.00
_cell.angle_beta   90.00
_cell.angle_gamma   90.00
#
_symmetry.space_group_name_H-M   'P 1'
#
loop_
_entity.id
_entity.type
_entity.pdbx_description
1 polymer ?
#
loop_
_entity_poly.entity_id
_entity_poly.type
_entity_poly.pdbx_seq_one_letter_code
_entity_poly.pdbx_strand_id
1 'polypeptide(L)'
;MLEFKKEIHISLIEKCENDQLDSFFSKNETEIRAYSETNGIDINDIIKQIRLHLPLFEHSIINSKQFFIQGMIPLLDKRFNNYLTSLNYYFIKCGIDSISNFSNLHLKGNSIVEKNTNKKIADFEVHEVNEDVAKFIECELHYLHSFRKESKYRIGLFIKDYSHPLCYMSFCDIDRKDKIDAIQMSLGFNSYDYTKTIELSRVFGCGKLPYNTISFLISQGTKYYRKLGYEYLITAVNPYLGFTGTSMIASNFTPFALRPIHYCYSQTSNEYITSRNSELRKQSNIEMPPNILYIKEVQKISRLTPVKIVSIKNDGISFLKISIKKDIFKLRGSLEVVWNDITRYHGTNFHSSDHPSKGQCGVSSLHLAKHLQSRGYNVKFCEGNVHFPEDEKSIYNHCWIKLLNYGNEGVIVIIDITADQNGYEEKVIFKNEKDLISQNIRYESISEYNVNEVGVEHLIDRLTYLENLLEERNK
;
A
#
# COMPACT_ATOMS: atom_id res chain seq x y z
N MET A 1 14.63 0.78 -2.04
CA MET A 1 13.40 1.54 -2.42
C MET A 1 12.16 0.65 -2.62
N LEU A 2 12.22 -0.47 -3.36
CA LEU A 2 11.03 -1.32 -3.59
C LEU A 2 10.53 -2.01 -2.31
N GLU A 3 11.42 -2.55 -1.47
CA GLU A 3 11.06 -3.17 -0.19
C GLU A 3 10.42 -2.18 0.78
N PHE A 4 10.98 -0.98 0.88
CA PHE A 4 10.40 0.09 1.68
C PHE A 4 8.97 0.48 1.23
N LYS A 5 8.75 0.59 -0.09
CA LYS A 5 7.40 0.82 -0.63
C LYS A 5 6.44 -0.32 -0.25
N LYS A 6 6.93 -1.57 -0.17
CA LYS A 6 6.14 -2.72 0.29
C LYS A 6 5.84 -2.64 1.79
N GLU A 7 6.78 -2.23 2.64
CA GLU A 7 6.54 -2.13 4.10
C GLU A 7 5.54 -1.04 4.45
N ILE A 8 5.70 0.16 3.90
CA ILE A 8 4.69 1.23 4.04
C ILE A 8 3.34 0.74 3.56
N HIS A 9 3.33 0.08 2.41
CA HIS A 9 2.11 -0.42 1.80
C HIS A 9 1.41 -1.45 2.70
N ILE A 10 2.15 -2.37 3.32
CA ILE A 10 1.61 -3.33 4.30
C ILE A 10 1.01 -2.57 5.49
N SER A 11 1.72 -1.62 6.08
CA SER A 11 1.18 -0.85 7.21
C SER A 11 -0.04 0.00 6.85
N LEU A 12 -0.15 0.45 5.59
CA LEU A 12 -1.35 1.12 5.10
C LEU A 12 -2.51 0.15 4.88
N ILE A 13 -2.25 -1.08 4.41
CA ILE A 13 -3.26 -2.13 4.29
C ILE A 13 -3.84 -2.47 5.66
N GLU A 14 -3.02 -2.60 6.70
CA GLU A 14 -3.48 -2.85 8.08
C GLU A 14 -4.47 -1.76 8.55
N LYS A 15 -4.28 -0.50 8.11
CA LYS A 15 -5.22 0.60 8.40
C LYS A 15 -6.51 0.55 7.58
N CYS A 16 -6.59 -0.34 6.60
CA CYS A 16 -7.73 -0.56 5.74
C CYS A 16 -8.52 -1.84 6.12
N GLU A 17 -8.10 -2.55 7.17
CA GLU A 17 -8.81 -3.72 7.72
C GLU A 17 -10.06 -3.28 8.49
N ASN A 18 -11.04 -4.18 8.61
CA ASN A 18 -12.24 -3.94 9.39
C ASN A 18 -12.69 -5.23 10.06
N ASP A 19 -12.11 -5.52 11.22
CA ASP A 19 -12.34 -6.75 12.00
C ASP A 19 -13.84 -7.07 12.19
N GLN A 20 -14.66 -6.04 12.36
CA GLN A 20 -16.11 -6.20 12.55
C GLN A 20 -16.75 -6.80 11.30
N LEU A 21 -16.46 -6.23 10.12
CA LEU A 21 -16.96 -6.73 8.83
C LEU A 21 -16.24 -8.01 8.41
N ASP A 22 -14.99 -8.20 8.79
CA ASP A 22 -14.21 -9.41 8.47
C ASP A 22 -14.75 -10.63 9.23
N SER A 23 -15.25 -10.45 10.46
CA SER A 23 -15.93 -11.52 11.22
C SER A 23 -17.17 -12.08 10.53
N PHE A 24 -17.83 -11.29 9.66
CA PHE A 24 -18.98 -11.74 8.87
C PHE A 24 -18.59 -12.87 7.92
N PHE A 25 -17.43 -12.77 7.27
CA PHE A 25 -16.96 -13.76 6.30
C PHE A 25 -16.62 -15.08 6.96
N SER A 26 -15.96 -15.07 8.11
CA SER A 26 -15.66 -16.30 8.86
C SER A 26 -16.92 -17.01 9.34
N LYS A 27 -17.96 -16.26 9.73
CA LYS A 27 -19.24 -16.84 10.19
C LYS A 27 -20.08 -17.46 9.07
N ASN A 28 -19.96 -16.96 7.84
CA ASN A 28 -20.79 -17.36 6.70
C ASN A 28 -19.96 -18.00 5.57
N GLU A 29 -18.76 -18.51 5.88
CA GLU A 29 -17.85 -19.02 4.86
C GLU A 29 -18.47 -20.16 4.04
N THR A 30 -19.14 -21.09 4.72
CA THR A 30 -19.81 -22.25 4.09
C THR A 30 -20.91 -21.80 3.14
N GLU A 31 -21.75 -20.86 3.55
CA GLU A 31 -22.87 -20.35 2.76
C GLU A 31 -22.38 -19.52 1.55
N ILE A 32 -21.31 -18.74 1.73
CA ILE A 32 -20.67 -17.98 0.63
C ILE A 32 -20.10 -18.95 -0.41
N ARG A 33 -19.40 -20.00 0.03
CA ARG A 33 -18.87 -21.05 -0.87
C ARG A 33 -19.99 -21.79 -1.59
N ALA A 34 -21.03 -22.19 -0.88
CA ALA A 34 -22.19 -22.86 -1.46
C ALA A 34 -22.89 -21.99 -2.51
N TYR A 35 -23.05 -20.68 -2.25
CA TYR A 35 -23.60 -19.74 -3.22
C TYR A 35 -22.70 -19.60 -4.46
N SER A 36 -21.38 -19.51 -4.27
CA SER A 36 -20.39 -19.46 -5.35
C SER A 36 -20.46 -20.69 -6.25
N GLU A 37 -20.48 -21.88 -5.67
CA GLU A 37 -20.54 -23.14 -6.42
C GLU A 37 -21.88 -23.30 -7.15
N THR A 38 -22.99 -23.03 -6.47
CA THR A 38 -24.35 -23.15 -7.04
C THR A 38 -24.54 -22.23 -8.24
N ASN A 39 -24.00 -21.02 -8.17
CA ASN A 39 -24.17 -20.02 -9.22
C ASN A 39 -23.01 -19.96 -10.21
N GLY A 40 -21.95 -20.75 -10.04
CA GLY A 40 -20.78 -20.75 -10.93
C GLY A 40 -19.99 -19.43 -10.98
N ILE A 41 -20.05 -18.62 -9.91
CA ILE A 41 -19.40 -17.29 -9.85
C ILE A 41 -18.15 -17.40 -8.98
N ASP A 42 -17.06 -16.73 -9.39
CA ASP A 42 -15.83 -16.68 -8.60
C ASP A 42 -16.09 -16.13 -7.18
N ILE A 43 -15.61 -16.86 -6.17
CA ILE A 43 -15.84 -16.51 -4.76
C ILE A 43 -15.30 -15.11 -4.43
N ASN A 44 -14.24 -14.65 -5.07
CA ASN A 44 -13.71 -13.31 -4.82
C ASN A 44 -14.60 -12.22 -5.40
N ASP A 45 -15.34 -12.49 -6.47
CA ASP A 45 -16.32 -11.53 -7.00
C ASP A 45 -17.54 -11.43 -6.09
N ILE A 46 -17.98 -12.57 -5.53
CA ILE A 46 -19.01 -12.58 -4.48
C ILE A 46 -18.54 -11.81 -3.25
N ILE A 47 -17.36 -12.10 -2.73
CA ILE A 47 -16.79 -11.38 -1.57
C ILE A 47 -16.73 -9.88 -1.84
N LYS A 48 -16.26 -9.46 -3.03
CA LYS A 48 -16.25 -8.03 -3.42
C LYS A 48 -17.63 -7.40 -3.34
N GLN A 49 -18.67 -8.07 -3.87
CA GLN A 49 -20.04 -7.55 -3.83
C GLN A 49 -20.62 -7.54 -2.43
N ILE A 50 -20.36 -8.56 -1.61
CA ILE A 50 -20.74 -8.58 -0.19
C ILE A 50 -20.10 -7.38 0.52
N ARG A 51 -18.79 -7.19 0.39
CA ARG A 51 -18.09 -6.06 1.03
C ARG A 51 -18.62 -4.70 0.57
N LEU A 52 -19.02 -4.58 -0.69
CA LEU A 52 -19.59 -3.35 -1.21
C LEU A 52 -20.98 -3.03 -0.61
N HIS A 53 -21.78 -4.04 -0.27
CA HIS A 53 -23.15 -3.88 0.22
C HIS A 53 -23.33 -4.07 1.72
N LEU A 54 -22.43 -4.75 2.40
CA LEU A 54 -22.48 -4.95 3.86
C LEU A 54 -22.66 -3.63 4.63
N PRO A 55 -21.99 -2.51 4.25
CA PRO A 55 -22.14 -1.22 4.94
C PRO A 55 -23.51 -0.55 4.78
N LEU A 56 -24.38 -1.07 3.90
CA LEU A 56 -25.77 -0.63 3.82
C LEU A 56 -26.56 -0.98 5.09
N PHE A 57 -26.15 -1.99 5.84
CA PHE A 57 -26.92 -2.54 6.94
C PHE A 57 -26.35 -2.17 8.30
N GLU A 58 -27.21 -2.11 9.32
CA GLU A 58 -26.78 -1.90 10.70
C GLU A 58 -26.02 -3.12 11.24
N HIS A 59 -25.09 -2.88 12.16
CA HIS A 59 -24.25 -3.92 12.74
C HIS A 59 -25.05 -5.01 13.49
N SER A 60 -26.16 -4.64 14.12
CA SER A 60 -27.09 -5.57 14.78
C SER A 60 -27.68 -6.58 13.80
N ILE A 61 -28.04 -6.12 12.60
CA ILE A 61 -28.64 -6.92 11.53
C ILE A 61 -27.60 -7.87 10.94
N ILE A 62 -26.40 -7.35 10.62
CA ILE A 62 -25.29 -8.12 10.01
C ILE A 62 -24.90 -9.34 10.85
N ASN A 63 -24.96 -9.21 12.18
CA ASN A 63 -24.59 -10.28 13.09
C ASN A 63 -25.69 -11.34 13.33
N SER A 64 -26.88 -11.16 12.75
CA SER A 64 -27.94 -12.16 12.87
C SER A 64 -27.64 -13.39 12.00
N LYS A 65 -27.96 -14.58 12.50
CA LYS A 65 -27.68 -15.85 11.81
C LYS A 65 -28.34 -15.99 10.44
N GLN A 66 -29.44 -15.28 10.20
CA GLN A 66 -30.20 -15.38 8.95
C GLN A 66 -29.91 -14.25 7.96
N PHE A 67 -29.07 -13.27 8.32
CA PHE A 67 -28.87 -12.09 7.49
C PHE A 67 -28.24 -12.42 6.13
N PHE A 68 -27.29 -13.36 6.06
CA PHE A 68 -26.72 -13.75 4.77
C PHE A 68 -27.82 -14.22 3.80
N ILE A 69 -28.71 -15.09 4.26
CA ILE A 69 -29.78 -15.68 3.45
C ILE A 69 -30.86 -14.65 3.12
N GLN A 70 -31.33 -13.87 4.11
CA GLN A 70 -32.49 -13.00 3.92
C GLN A 70 -32.14 -11.59 3.41
N GLY A 71 -30.92 -11.13 3.69
CA GLY A 71 -30.46 -9.79 3.35
C GLY A 71 -29.47 -9.77 2.19
N MET A 72 -28.44 -10.63 2.22
CA MET A 72 -27.34 -10.57 1.26
C MET A 72 -27.65 -11.31 -0.05
N ILE A 73 -28.18 -12.53 0.01
CA ILE A 73 -28.50 -13.32 -1.20
C ILE A 73 -29.38 -12.55 -2.20
N PRO A 74 -30.49 -11.88 -1.80
CA PRO A 74 -31.31 -11.12 -2.76
C PRO A 74 -30.54 -10.01 -3.50
N LEU A 75 -29.58 -9.37 -2.82
CA LEU A 75 -28.71 -8.37 -3.45
C LEU A 75 -27.72 -9.02 -4.42
N LEU A 76 -27.14 -10.17 -4.05
CA LEU A 76 -26.24 -10.94 -4.91
C LEU A 76 -26.97 -11.49 -6.14
N ASP A 77 -28.17 -12.04 -5.99
CA ASP A 77 -28.98 -12.56 -7.09
C ASP A 77 -29.30 -11.46 -8.09
N LYS A 78 -29.72 -10.30 -7.59
CA LYS A 78 -29.96 -9.13 -8.43
C LYS A 78 -28.67 -8.68 -9.12
N ARG A 79 -27.55 -8.66 -8.40
CA ARG A 79 -26.26 -8.20 -8.91
C ARG A 79 -25.70 -9.10 -9.99
N PHE A 80 -25.79 -10.41 -9.79
CA PHE A 80 -25.24 -11.40 -10.70
C PHE A 80 -26.26 -11.91 -11.71
N ASN A 81 -27.47 -11.33 -11.72
CA ASN A 81 -28.43 -11.55 -12.78
C ASN A 81 -27.78 -11.22 -14.13
N ASN A 82 -27.72 -12.21 -15.03
CA ASN A 82 -27.03 -12.17 -16.32
C ASN A 82 -25.50 -12.01 -16.29
N TYR A 83 -24.85 -11.92 -15.13
CA TYR A 83 -23.39 -11.73 -15.05
C TYR A 83 -22.63 -12.84 -15.76
N LEU A 84 -22.99 -14.10 -15.53
CA LEU A 84 -22.34 -15.23 -16.21
C LEU A 84 -22.55 -15.21 -17.73
N THR A 85 -23.74 -14.83 -18.19
CA THR A 85 -24.02 -14.68 -19.62
C THR A 85 -23.11 -13.61 -20.23
N SER A 86 -23.01 -12.45 -19.57
CA SER A 86 -22.12 -11.36 -19.98
C SER A 86 -20.64 -11.76 -19.93
N LEU A 87 -20.22 -12.49 -18.89
CA LEU A 87 -18.84 -12.93 -18.72
C LEU A 87 -18.46 -13.98 -19.78
N ASN A 88 -19.32 -14.96 -20.05
CA ASN A 88 -19.10 -15.96 -21.09
C ASN A 88 -19.05 -15.34 -22.48
N TYR A 89 -19.95 -14.39 -22.77
CA TYR A 89 -19.88 -13.59 -23.99
C TYR A 89 -18.52 -12.89 -24.08
N TYR A 90 -18.06 -12.26 -23.00
CA TYR A 90 -16.78 -11.57 -22.97
C TYR A 90 -15.60 -12.52 -23.22
N PHE A 91 -15.58 -13.69 -22.58
CA PHE A 91 -14.53 -14.69 -22.72
C PHE A 91 -14.35 -15.15 -24.16
N ILE A 92 -15.46 -15.41 -24.86
CA ILE A 92 -15.43 -15.72 -26.29
C ILE A 92 -14.84 -14.56 -27.09
N LYS A 93 -15.27 -13.33 -26.79
CA LYS A 93 -14.87 -12.14 -27.55
C LYS A 93 -13.45 -11.66 -27.30
N CYS A 94 -12.87 -11.96 -26.13
CA CYS A 94 -11.50 -11.62 -25.78
C CYS A 94 -10.50 -12.76 -25.99
N GLY A 95 -10.99 -13.95 -26.35
CA GLY A 95 -10.16 -15.09 -26.73
C GLY A 95 -9.50 -15.83 -25.58
N ILE A 96 -9.93 -15.57 -24.34
CA ILE A 96 -9.34 -16.18 -23.15
C ILE A 96 -9.44 -17.71 -23.18
N ASP A 97 -10.53 -18.26 -23.74
CA ASP A 97 -10.77 -19.71 -23.79
C ASP A 97 -9.84 -20.43 -24.79
N SER A 98 -9.18 -19.68 -25.68
CA SER A 98 -8.16 -20.23 -26.58
C SER A 98 -6.81 -20.48 -25.89
N ILE A 99 -6.63 -19.97 -24.66
CA ILE A 99 -5.37 -20.02 -23.93
C ILE A 99 -5.54 -20.82 -22.63
N SER A 100 -4.71 -21.84 -22.46
CA SER A 100 -4.62 -22.61 -21.21
C SER A 100 -3.47 -22.10 -20.31
N ASN A 101 -3.56 -22.40 -19.01
CA ASN A 101 -2.48 -22.23 -18.03
C ASN A 101 -1.92 -20.80 -17.87
N PHE A 102 -2.79 -19.79 -17.78
CA PHE A 102 -2.41 -18.38 -17.59
C PHE A 102 -1.46 -18.11 -16.42
N SER A 103 -1.51 -18.91 -15.35
CA SER A 103 -0.60 -18.79 -14.19
C SER A 103 0.89 -18.92 -14.58
N ASN A 104 1.18 -19.62 -15.68
CA ASN A 104 2.53 -19.81 -16.20
C ASN A 104 2.87 -18.87 -17.37
N LEU A 105 2.02 -17.89 -17.68
CA LEU A 105 2.23 -16.98 -18.81
C LEU A 105 2.71 -15.60 -18.37
N HIS A 106 3.52 -14.97 -19.24
CA HIS A 106 3.87 -13.56 -19.12
C HIS A 106 3.93 -12.90 -20.50
N LEU A 107 3.89 -11.57 -20.51
CA LEU A 107 4.03 -10.76 -21.72
C LEU A 107 5.52 -10.48 -21.98
N LYS A 108 5.96 -10.73 -23.21
CA LYS A 108 7.33 -10.46 -23.69
C LYS A 108 7.28 -9.93 -25.12
N GLY A 109 7.78 -8.71 -25.33
CA GLY A 109 7.60 -8.01 -26.61
C GLY A 109 6.11 -7.81 -26.90
N ASN A 110 5.65 -8.29 -28.05
CA ASN A 110 4.23 -8.29 -28.46
C ASN A 110 3.61 -9.70 -28.39
N SER A 111 4.17 -10.56 -27.55
CA SER A 111 3.76 -11.96 -27.45
C SER A 111 3.44 -12.36 -26.02
N ILE A 112 2.43 -13.22 -25.88
CA ILE A 112 2.17 -13.98 -24.66
C ILE A 112 3.04 -15.23 -24.73
N VAL A 113 3.90 -15.44 -23.73
CA VAL A 113 4.86 -16.54 -23.71
C VAL A 113 4.81 -17.29 -22.38
N GLU A 114 5.20 -18.56 -22.41
CA GLU A 114 5.35 -19.37 -21.21
C GLU A 114 6.61 -18.96 -20.42
N LYS A 115 6.49 -18.87 -19.09
CA LYS A 115 7.53 -18.34 -18.18
C LYS A 115 8.85 -19.11 -18.24
N ASN A 116 8.80 -20.43 -18.36
CA ASN A 116 10.00 -21.27 -18.26
C ASN A 116 10.65 -21.54 -19.61
N THR A 117 9.86 -21.67 -20.67
CA THR A 117 10.37 -22.05 -22.00
C THR A 117 10.50 -20.85 -22.94
N ASN A 118 9.88 -19.70 -22.62
CA ASN A 118 9.64 -18.59 -23.54
C ASN A 118 8.91 -19.01 -24.84
N LYS A 119 8.24 -20.17 -24.85
CA LYS A 119 7.44 -20.60 -25.99
C LYS A 119 6.30 -19.61 -26.19
N LYS A 120 6.20 -19.08 -27.40
CA LYS A 120 5.11 -18.18 -27.80
C LYS A 120 3.78 -18.94 -27.85
N ILE A 121 2.77 -18.36 -27.20
CA ILE A 121 1.40 -18.89 -27.12
C ILE A 121 0.49 -18.10 -28.05
N ALA A 122 0.56 -16.77 -28.00
CA ALA A 122 -0.26 -15.89 -28.83
C ALA A 122 0.45 -14.55 -29.07
N ASP A 123 0.04 -13.84 -30.11
CA ASP A 123 0.34 -12.41 -30.28
C ASP A 123 -0.70 -11.56 -29.56
N PHE A 124 -0.26 -10.41 -29.08
CA PHE A 124 -1.17 -9.41 -28.51
C PHE A 124 -0.88 -8.03 -29.07
N GLU A 125 -1.89 -7.18 -29.01
CA GLU A 125 -1.83 -5.79 -29.42
C GLU A 125 -2.36 -4.89 -28.29
N VAL A 126 -1.92 -3.63 -28.28
CA VAL A 126 -2.42 -2.62 -27.36
C VAL A 126 -2.95 -1.46 -28.16
N HIS A 127 -4.23 -1.18 -28.01
CA HIS A 127 -4.88 -0.07 -28.69
C HIS A 127 -6.05 0.46 -27.86
N GLU A 128 -6.68 1.50 -28.39
CA GLU A 128 -7.85 2.11 -27.78
C GLU A 128 -9.05 1.15 -27.80
N VAL A 129 -9.86 1.20 -26.74
CA VAL A 129 -11.05 0.37 -26.57
C VAL A 129 -12.27 1.17 -27.01
N ASN A 130 -13.04 0.59 -27.93
CA ASN A 130 -14.30 1.18 -28.38
C ASN A 130 -15.24 1.47 -27.21
N GLU A 131 -15.97 2.57 -27.27
CA GLU A 131 -16.87 3.02 -26.21
C GLU A 131 -17.95 1.99 -25.85
N ASP A 132 -18.52 1.28 -26.82
CA ASP A 132 -19.54 0.25 -26.57
C ASP A 132 -18.94 -0.92 -25.78
N VAL A 133 -17.72 -1.34 -26.11
CA VAL A 133 -16.99 -2.38 -25.37
C VAL A 133 -16.64 -1.89 -23.97
N ALA A 134 -16.21 -0.65 -23.84
CA ALA A 134 -15.92 -0.05 -22.54
C ALA A 134 -17.16 0.07 -21.65
N LYS A 135 -18.29 0.48 -22.23
CA LYS A 135 -19.58 0.56 -21.55
C LYS A 135 -20.04 -0.82 -21.10
N PHE A 136 -19.90 -1.83 -21.96
CA PHE A 136 -20.17 -3.22 -21.59
C PHE A 136 -19.30 -3.66 -20.41
N ILE A 137 -17.98 -3.47 -20.48
CA ILE A 137 -17.07 -3.82 -19.38
C ILE A 137 -17.46 -3.09 -18.09
N GLU A 138 -17.66 -1.77 -18.14
CA GLU A 138 -17.86 -0.97 -16.94
C GLU A 138 -19.25 -1.10 -16.32
N CYS A 139 -20.28 -1.42 -17.11
CA CYS A 139 -21.66 -1.61 -16.64
C CYS A 139 -21.98 -3.06 -16.29
N GLU A 140 -21.42 -4.04 -17.00
CA GLU A 140 -21.82 -5.45 -16.87
C GLU A 140 -20.82 -6.29 -16.09
N LEU A 141 -19.52 -5.96 -16.14
CA LEU A 141 -18.45 -6.83 -15.61
C LEU A 141 -17.64 -6.21 -14.47
N HIS A 142 -17.38 -4.91 -14.52
CA HIS A 142 -16.57 -4.23 -13.52
C HIS A 142 -17.36 -4.12 -12.21
N TYR A 143 -16.74 -4.44 -11.07
CA TYR A 143 -17.42 -4.54 -9.76
C TYR A 143 -18.27 -3.32 -9.32
N LEU A 144 -18.02 -2.14 -9.88
CA LEU A 144 -18.81 -0.92 -9.64
C LEU A 144 -20.07 -0.82 -10.50
N HIS A 145 -20.16 -1.49 -11.63
CA HIS A 145 -21.24 -1.43 -12.64
C HIS A 145 -21.67 0.00 -12.94
N SER A 146 -20.68 0.84 -13.27
CA SER A 146 -20.89 2.26 -13.46
C SER A 146 -19.88 2.80 -14.48
N PHE A 147 -20.42 3.07 -15.66
CA PHE A 147 -19.70 3.68 -16.77
C PHE A 147 -19.24 5.10 -16.42
N ARG A 148 -17.96 5.38 -16.66
CA ARG A 148 -17.34 6.68 -16.47
C ARG A 148 -17.29 7.42 -17.81
N LYS A 149 -18.32 8.22 -18.09
CA LYS A 149 -18.48 8.96 -19.35
C LYS A 149 -17.34 9.93 -19.63
N GLU A 150 -16.78 10.52 -18.59
CA GLU A 150 -15.74 11.56 -18.63
C GLU A 150 -14.33 10.98 -18.84
N SER A 151 -14.22 9.68 -19.13
CA SER A 151 -12.92 9.08 -19.41
C SER A 151 -12.38 9.57 -20.74
N LYS A 152 -11.16 10.11 -20.72
CA LYS A 152 -10.49 10.69 -21.89
C LYS A 152 -9.90 9.64 -22.82
N TYR A 153 -9.41 8.54 -22.24
CA TYR A 153 -8.75 7.50 -23.00
C TYR A 153 -8.94 6.16 -22.32
N ARG A 154 -9.22 5.14 -23.14
CA ARG A 154 -9.45 3.77 -22.69
C ARG A 154 -8.54 2.87 -23.47
N ILE A 155 -7.66 2.16 -22.78
CA ILE A 155 -6.66 1.30 -23.41
C ILE A 155 -6.93 -0.15 -23.05
N GLY A 156 -6.73 -1.03 -24.01
CA GLY A 156 -6.91 -2.46 -23.84
C GLY A 156 -5.70 -3.23 -24.35
N LEU A 157 -5.45 -4.38 -23.73
CA LEU A 157 -4.56 -5.41 -24.27
C LEU A 157 -5.41 -6.49 -24.92
N PHE A 158 -5.27 -6.70 -26.21
CA PHE A 158 -6.07 -7.60 -27.03
C PHE A 158 -5.22 -8.78 -27.48
N ILE A 159 -5.76 -9.99 -27.46
CA ILE A 159 -5.19 -11.08 -28.27
C ILE A 159 -5.44 -10.71 -29.74
N LYS A 160 -4.45 -10.92 -30.60
CA LYS A 160 -4.61 -10.67 -32.03
C LYS A 160 -5.86 -11.38 -32.58
N ASP A 161 -6.60 -10.70 -33.45
CA ASP A 161 -7.85 -11.16 -34.08
C ASP A 161 -9.08 -11.24 -33.14
N TYR A 162 -8.95 -10.83 -31.87
CA TYR A 162 -10.07 -10.74 -30.93
C TYR A 162 -10.57 -9.30 -30.77
N SER A 163 -11.88 -9.18 -30.55
CA SER A 163 -12.58 -7.89 -30.55
C SER A 163 -12.62 -7.21 -29.18
N HIS A 164 -12.37 -7.95 -28.10
CA HIS A 164 -12.43 -7.45 -26.72
C HIS A 164 -11.07 -7.63 -26.03
N PRO A 165 -10.70 -6.75 -25.09
CA PRO A 165 -9.39 -6.84 -24.45
C PRO A 165 -9.35 -7.93 -23.38
N LEU A 166 -8.21 -8.58 -23.17
CA LEU A 166 -7.95 -9.36 -21.96
C LEU A 166 -7.93 -8.47 -20.71
N CYS A 167 -7.32 -7.28 -20.84
CA CYS A 167 -7.21 -6.32 -19.75
C CYS A 167 -7.53 -4.91 -20.26
N TYR A 168 -8.31 -4.18 -19.48
CA TYR A 168 -8.86 -2.87 -19.79
C TYR A 168 -8.47 -1.85 -18.73
N MET A 169 -8.12 -0.63 -19.15
CA MET A 169 -7.86 0.50 -18.27
C MET A 169 -8.52 1.77 -18.80
N SER A 170 -9.10 2.54 -17.89
CA SER A 170 -9.72 3.83 -18.20
C SER A 170 -9.02 4.96 -17.45
N PHE A 171 -8.77 6.06 -18.16
CA PHE A 171 -8.08 7.23 -17.64
C PHE A 171 -8.93 8.50 -17.78
N CYS A 172 -8.88 9.37 -16.78
CA CYS A 172 -9.61 10.64 -16.78
C CYS A 172 -8.82 11.72 -16.04
N ASP A 173 -9.21 12.97 -16.19
CA ASP A 173 -8.66 14.03 -15.35
C ASP A 173 -9.04 13.84 -13.88
N ILE A 174 -8.23 14.43 -13.02
CA ILE A 174 -8.53 14.53 -11.60
C ILE A 174 -9.67 15.54 -11.39
N ASP A 175 -10.80 15.06 -10.87
CA ASP A 175 -12.03 15.85 -10.71
C ASP A 175 -12.42 16.06 -9.24
N ARG A 176 -11.57 15.62 -8.29
CA ARG A 176 -11.86 15.69 -6.86
C ARG A 176 -10.82 16.53 -6.12
N LYS A 177 -11.30 17.61 -5.49
CA LYS A 177 -10.48 18.55 -4.72
C LYS A 177 -9.69 17.87 -3.60
N ASP A 178 -10.29 16.92 -2.91
CA ASP A 178 -9.63 16.17 -1.83
C ASP A 178 -8.35 15.44 -2.29
N LYS A 179 -8.34 14.89 -3.52
CA LYS A 179 -7.15 14.27 -4.10
C LYS A 179 -6.10 15.31 -4.53
N ILE A 180 -6.54 16.43 -5.10
CA ILE A 180 -5.65 17.55 -5.50
C ILE A 180 -4.91 18.08 -4.28
N ASP A 181 -5.66 18.42 -3.23
CA ASP A 181 -5.12 18.97 -1.99
C ASP A 181 -4.17 17.97 -1.31
N ALA A 182 -4.49 16.66 -1.35
CA ALA A 182 -3.63 15.62 -0.81
C ALA A 182 -2.30 15.50 -1.56
N ILE A 183 -2.30 15.63 -2.88
CA ILE A 183 -1.07 15.63 -3.69
C ILE A 183 -0.23 16.87 -3.37
N GLN A 184 -0.85 18.06 -3.32
CA GLN A 184 -0.16 19.30 -2.99
C GLN A 184 0.53 19.23 -1.62
N MET A 185 -0.18 18.72 -0.62
CA MET A 185 0.36 18.56 0.73
C MET A 185 1.45 17.49 0.80
N SER A 186 1.29 16.40 0.04
CA SER A 186 2.24 15.29 0.00
C SER A 186 3.57 15.67 -0.69
N LEU A 187 3.51 16.51 -1.74
CA LEU A 187 4.66 16.95 -2.54
C LEU A 187 5.33 18.23 -2.03
N GLY A 188 4.68 19.02 -1.17
CA GLY A 188 5.17 20.32 -0.71
C GLY A 188 4.74 21.47 -1.65
N PHE A 189 4.02 22.44 -1.09
CA PHE A 189 3.05 23.32 -1.73
C PHE A 189 3.47 24.28 -2.87
N ASN A 190 4.67 24.20 -3.45
CA ASN A 190 5.18 25.33 -4.26
C ASN A 190 5.19 25.13 -5.79
N SER A 191 4.77 23.99 -6.35
CA SER A 191 4.83 23.83 -7.83
C SER A 191 3.91 22.75 -8.44
N TYR A 192 2.85 22.31 -7.77
CA TYR A 192 1.98 21.27 -8.32
C TYR A 192 0.88 21.86 -9.23
N ASP A 193 0.94 21.51 -10.51
CA ASP A 193 -0.12 21.76 -11.48
C ASP A 193 -1.00 20.53 -11.63
N TYR A 194 -2.24 20.59 -11.13
CA TYR A 194 -3.17 19.48 -11.18
C TYR A 194 -3.63 19.14 -12.60
N THR A 195 -3.51 20.07 -13.55
CA THR A 195 -3.84 19.83 -14.97
C THR A 195 -2.84 18.88 -15.64
N LYS A 196 -1.66 18.71 -15.02
CA LYS A 196 -0.60 17.77 -15.41
C LYS A 196 -0.77 16.39 -14.76
N THR A 197 -1.89 16.13 -14.10
CA THR A 197 -2.18 14.86 -13.42
C THR A 197 -3.34 14.13 -14.07
N ILE A 198 -3.12 12.85 -14.39
CA ILE A 198 -4.16 11.95 -14.90
C ILE A 198 -4.48 10.87 -13.84
N GLU A 199 -5.75 10.49 -13.72
CA GLU A 199 -6.22 9.40 -12.88
C GLU A 199 -6.45 8.12 -13.69
N LEU A 200 -5.80 7.01 -13.31
CA LEU A 200 -6.25 5.66 -13.65
C LEU A 200 -7.49 5.32 -12.83
N SER A 201 -8.64 5.35 -13.49
CA SER A 201 -9.96 5.39 -12.86
C SER A 201 -10.69 4.05 -12.80
N ARG A 202 -10.36 3.14 -13.74
CA ARG A 202 -10.91 1.79 -13.84
C ARG A 202 -9.82 0.86 -14.32
N VAL A 203 -9.82 -0.35 -13.76
CA VAL A 203 -9.01 -1.47 -14.22
C VAL A 203 -9.93 -2.68 -14.23
N PHE A 204 -9.98 -3.37 -15.36
CA PHE A 204 -10.68 -4.64 -15.46
C PHE A 204 -9.74 -5.68 -16.08
N GLY A 205 -9.78 -6.89 -15.53
CA GLY A 205 -9.08 -8.05 -16.06
C GLY A 205 -10.05 -9.22 -16.07
N CYS A 206 -10.01 -10.03 -17.12
CA CYS A 206 -10.88 -11.20 -17.28
C CYS A 206 -10.56 -12.39 -16.32
N GLY A 207 -9.93 -12.14 -15.17
CA GLY A 207 -9.58 -13.13 -14.16
C GLY A 207 -8.35 -13.99 -14.49
N LYS A 208 -8.20 -14.47 -15.74
CA LYS A 208 -7.04 -15.26 -16.17
C LYS A 208 -6.10 -14.39 -17.00
N LEU A 209 -5.12 -13.76 -16.35
CA LEU A 209 -4.16 -12.87 -17.01
C LEU A 209 -2.73 -13.39 -16.89
N PRO A 210 -1.89 -13.17 -17.92
CA PRO A 210 -0.44 -13.29 -17.77
C PRO A 210 0.07 -12.40 -16.62
N TYR A 211 1.08 -12.86 -15.88
CA TYR A 211 1.50 -12.29 -14.58
C TYR A 211 1.74 -10.77 -14.58
N ASN A 212 2.34 -10.22 -15.64
CA ASN A 212 2.73 -8.81 -15.75
C ASN A 212 1.75 -7.96 -16.58
N THR A 213 0.53 -8.44 -16.85
CA THR A 213 -0.41 -7.76 -17.76
C THR A 213 -0.78 -6.36 -17.30
N ILE A 214 -1.20 -6.20 -16.04
CA ILE A 214 -1.60 -4.90 -15.48
C ILE A 214 -0.40 -3.94 -15.48
N SER A 215 0.77 -4.37 -15.02
CA SER A 215 1.94 -3.50 -14.96
C SER A 215 2.45 -3.09 -16.35
N PHE A 216 2.36 -4.01 -17.33
CA PHE A 216 2.64 -3.70 -18.72
C PHE A 216 1.66 -2.66 -19.29
N LEU A 217 0.36 -2.83 -19.08
CA LEU A 217 -0.64 -1.90 -19.61
C LEU A 217 -0.54 -0.51 -18.95
N ILE A 218 -0.21 -0.43 -17.65
CA ILE A 218 0.13 0.84 -17.00
C ILE A 218 1.36 1.48 -17.64
N SER A 219 2.39 0.70 -18.00
CA SER A 219 3.57 1.22 -18.70
C SER A 219 3.21 1.82 -20.07
N GLN A 220 2.31 1.19 -20.82
CA GLN A 220 1.82 1.73 -22.09
C GLN A 220 1.02 3.02 -21.90
N GLY A 221 0.08 3.04 -20.94
CA GLY A 221 -0.65 4.26 -20.58
C GLY A 221 0.28 5.39 -20.14
N THR A 222 1.30 5.08 -19.33
CA THR A 222 2.33 6.05 -18.90
C THR A 222 3.08 6.63 -20.10
N LYS A 223 3.49 5.81 -21.08
CA LYS A 223 4.16 6.28 -22.30
C LYS A 223 3.27 7.20 -23.12
N TYR A 224 1.99 6.89 -23.24
CA TYR A 224 1.00 7.70 -23.94
C TYR A 224 0.86 9.08 -23.28
N TYR A 225 0.55 9.10 -21.97
CA TYR A 225 0.34 10.35 -21.24
C TYR A 225 1.59 11.21 -21.07
N ARG A 226 2.78 10.58 -21.08
CA ARG A 226 4.05 11.32 -21.16
C ARG A 226 4.12 12.20 -22.40
N LYS A 227 3.71 11.68 -23.56
CA LYS A 227 3.72 12.43 -24.83
C LYS A 227 2.72 13.59 -24.82
N LEU A 228 1.63 13.44 -24.07
CA LEU A 228 0.63 14.49 -23.86
C LEU A 228 1.04 15.53 -22.80
N GLY A 229 2.25 15.41 -22.23
CA GLY A 229 2.78 16.39 -21.28
C GLY A 229 2.28 16.24 -19.84
N TYR A 230 1.64 15.13 -19.49
CA TYR A 230 1.30 14.81 -18.10
C TYR A 230 2.56 14.43 -17.31
N GLU A 231 2.59 14.83 -16.05
CA GLU A 231 3.72 14.65 -15.13
C GLU A 231 3.43 13.54 -14.11
N TYR A 232 2.17 13.40 -13.69
CA TYR A 232 1.75 12.46 -12.67
C TYR A 232 0.60 11.57 -13.13
N LEU A 233 0.68 10.30 -12.74
CA LEU A 233 -0.40 9.33 -12.85
C LEU A 233 -0.80 8.92 -11.43
N ILE A 234 -2.07 9.08 -11.09
CA ILE A 234 -2.61 8.67 -9.79
C ILE A 234 -3.64 7.55 -9.93
N THR A 235 -3.86 6.81 -8.85
CA THR A 235 -4.99 5.88 -8.74
C THR A 235 -5.39 5.67 -7.29
N ALA A 236 -6.54 5.06 -7.06
CA ALA A 236 -7.03 4.66 -5.76
C ALA A 236 -7.15 3.13 -5.71
N VAL A 237 -6.59 2.52 -4.68
CA VAL A 237 -6.77 1.11 -4.37
C VAL A 237 -7.64 1.00 -3.12
N ASN A 238 -8.57 0.05 -3.14
CA ASN A 238 -9.45 -0.25 -2.01
C ASN A 238 -9.06 -1.62 -1.42
N PRO A 239 -8.16 -1.68 -0.41
CA PRO A 239 -7.77 -2.93 0.21
C PRO A 239 -8.95 -3.65 0.86
N TYR A 240 -9.92 -2.89 1.39
CA TYR A 240 -11.12 -3.47 1.96
C TYR A 240 -11.87 -4.33 0.92
N LEU A 241 -11.92 -3.95 -0.36
CA LEU A 241 -12.52 -4.78 -1.42
C LEU A 241 -11.60 -5.91 -1.93
N GLY A 242 -10.51 -6.24 -1.23
CA GLY A 242 -9.57 -7.29 -1.61
C GLY A 242 -8.54 -6.88 -2.67
N PHE A 243 -8.45 -5.59 -3.01
CA PHE A 243 -7.40 -5.11 -3.91
C PHE A 243 -6.10 -4.88 -3.15
N THR A 244 -5.11 -5.73 -3.39
CA THR A 244 -3.81 -5.67 -2.70
C THR A 244 -2.91 -4.54 -3.19
N GLY A 245 -3.15 -3.91 -4.34
CA GLY A 245 -2.25 -2.86 -4.86
C GLY A 245 -0.86 -3.34 -5.33
N THR A 246 -0.57 -4.64 -5.29
CA THR A 246 0.71 -5.23 -5.74
C THR A 246 1.11 -4.79 -7.14
N SER A 247 0.16 -4.75 -8.10
CA SER A 247 0.43 -4.29 -9.46
C SER A 247 0.82 -2.81 -9.53
N MET A 248 0.35 -1.97 -8.59
CA MET A 248 0.74 -0.56 -8.51
C MET A 248 2.19 -0.44 -8.03
N ILE A 249 2.55 -1.17 -6.98
CA ILE A 249 3.94 -1.21 -6.48
C ILE A 249 4.88 -1.74 -7.57
N ALA A 250 4.52 -2.84 -8.25
CA ALA A 250 5.28 -3.40 -9.37
C ALA A 250 5.41 -2.42 -10.55
N SER A 251 4.47 -1.49 -10.69
CA SER A 251 4.49 -0.42 -11.69
C SER A 251 5.17 0.86 -11.21
N ASN A 252 5.92 0.80 -10.11
CA ASN A 252 6.65 1.91 -9.48
C ASN A 252 5.76 3.04 -8.95
N PHE A 253 4.50 2.79 -8.61
CA PHE A 253 3.74 3.75 -7.82
C PHE A 253 4.30 3.86 -6.40
N THR A 254 3.98 4.97 -5.75
CA THR A 254 4.25 5.26 -4.34
C THR A 254 2.92 5.62 -3.69
N PRO A 255 2.54 5.00 -2.55
CA PRO A 255 1.38 5.46 -1.80
C PRO A 255 1.63 6.87 -1.25
N PHE A 256 0.62 7.74 -1.32
CA PHE A 256 0.76 9.14 -0.87
C PHE A 256 -0.35 9.61 0.05
N ALA A 257 -1.51 8.95 0.08
CA ALA A 257 -2.58 9.34 0.99
C ALA A 257 -3.51 8.18 1.39
N LEU A 258 -4.12 8.29 2.56
CA LEU A 258 -5.35 7.60 2.91
C LEU A 258 -6.54 8.53 2.65
N ARG A 259 -7.52 8.03 1.90
CA ARG A 259 -8.72 8.78 1.51
C ARG A 259 -9.96 8.10 2.07
N PRO A 260 -10.79 8.79 2.88
CA PRO A 260 -12.00 8.21 3.43
C PRO A 260 -12.97 7.87 2.30
N ILE A 261 -13.76 6.84 2.55
CA ILE A 261 -14.74 6.34 1.60
C ILE A 261 -16.11 6.50 2.23
N HIS A 262 -17.04 7.04 1.44
CA HIS A 262 -18.45 7.03 1.78
C HIS A 262 -19.16 6.27 0.67
N TYR A 263 -19.67 5.09 1.00
CA TYR A 263 -20.52 4.35 0.08
C TYR A 263 -21.91 4.96 0.06
N CYS A 264 -22.52 4.95 -1.11
CA CYS A 264 -23.86 5.45 -1.34
C CYS A 264 -24.67 4.35 -2.02
N TYR A 265 -25.95 4.29 -1.68
CA TYR A 265 -26.86 3.28 -2.20
C TYR A 265 -28.13 3.93 -2.73
N SER A 266 -28.70 3.35 -3.77
CA SER A 266 -30.00 3.78 -4.28
C SER A 266 -31.08 3.51 -3.23
N GLN A 267 -31.94 4.49 -2.95
CA GLN A 267 -33.02 4.33 -1.96
C GLN A 267 -34.03 3.24 -2.33
N THR A 268 -34.29 3.07 -3.64
CA THR A 268 -35.30 2.14 -4.18
C THR A 268 -34.72 0.75 -4.36
N SER A 269 -33.50 0.68 -4.90
CA SER A 269 -32.92 -0.55 -5.41
C SER A 269 -31.94 -1.20 -4.43
N ASN A 270 -31.50 -0.44 -3.40
CA ASN A 270 -30.45 -0.78 -2.44
C ASN A 270 -29.09 -1.13 -3.07
N GLU A 271 -28.90 -0.91 -4.37
CA GLU A 271 -27.63 -1.16 -5.05
C GLU A 271 -26.64 -0.03 -4.76
N TYR A 272 -25.36 -0.41 -4.71
CA TYR A 272 -24.29 0.57 -4.68
C TYR A 272 -24.35 1.52 -5.87
N ILE A 273 -24.27 2.82 -5.59
CA ILE A 273 -24.16 3.88 -6.58
C ILE A 273 -22.88 4.67 -6.35
N THR A 274 -22.23 5.09 -7.43
CA THR A 274 -21.09 5.99 -7.29
C THR A 274 -21.57 7.37 -6.85
N SER A 275 -20.72 8.08 -6.10
CA SER A 275 -21.01 9.45 -5.61
C SER A 275 -21.38 10.49 -6.70
N ARG A 276 -21.31 10.14 -7.99
CA ARG A 276 -21.65 11.01 -9.13
C ARG A 276 -23.09 10.83 -9.65
N ASN A 277 -23.84 9.81 -9.21
CA ASN A 277 -25.22 9.58 -9.66
C ASN A 277 -26.24 10.41 -8.85
N SER A 278 -27.05 11.25 -9.50
CA SER A 278 -27.95 12.24 -8.88
C SER A 278 -29.18 11.69 -8.13
N GLU A 279 -29.32 10.37 -7.93
CA GLU A 279 -30.46 9.77 -7.25
C GLU A 279 -30.54 10.12 -5.75
N LEU A 280 -31.73 9.95 -5.16
CA LEU A 280 -31.90 9.94 -3.70
C LEU A 280 -31.03 8.83 -3.09
N ARG A 281 -30.13 9.22 -2.17
CA ARG A 281 -29.07 8.33 -1.66
C ARG A 281 -29.32 7.94 -0.21
N LYS A 282 -29.05 6.67 0.12
CA LYS A 282 -28.73 6.24 1.48
C LYS A 282 -27.21 6.22 1.63
N GLN A 283 -26.70 6.69 2.75
CA GLN A 283 -25.28 6.56 3.08
C GLN A 283 -25.03 5.23 3.80
N SER A 284 -23.78 4.77 3.81
CA SER A 284 -23.39 3.63 4.63
C SER A 284 -23.69 3.89 6.11
N ASN A 285 -24.18 2.86 6.80
CA ASN A 285 -24.44 2.86 8.24
C ASN A 285 -23.17 2.58 9.07
N ILE A 286 -22.07 2.25 8.40
CA ILE A 286 -20.80 1.86 9.02
C ILE A 286 -19.69 2.73 8.43
N GLU A 287 -18.74 3.14 9.26
CA GLU A 287 -17.54 3.82 8.83
C GLU A 287 -16.68 2.88 7.97
N MET A 288 -16.33 3.32 6.77
CA MET A 288 -15.58 2.51 5.83
C MET A 288 -14.08 2.72 6.00
N PRO A 289 -13.28 1.65 5.92
CA PRO A 289 -11.84 1.82 5.84
C PRO A 289 -11.46 2.67 4.61
N PRO A 290 -10.38 3.45 4.71
CA PRO A 290 -10.00 4.37 3.64
C PRO A 290 -9.46 3.62 2.41
N ASN A 291 -9.49 4.30 1.26
CA ASN A 291 -8.69 3.93 0.10
C ASN A 291 -7.24 4.37 0.30
N ILE A 292 -6.31 3.62 -0.28
CA ILE A 292 -4.93 4.08 -0.45
C ILE A 292 -4.80 4.75 -1.81
N LEU A 293 -4.39 6.01 -1.83
CA LEU A 293 -4.05 6.72 -3.05
C LEU A 293 -2.58 6.51 -3.41
N TYR A 294 -2.34 6.24 -4.69
CA TYR A 294 -1.02 6.01 -5.26
C TYR A 294 -0.69 7.06 -6.31
N ILE A 295 0.57 7.46 -6.35
CA ILE A 295 1.12 8.38 -7.34
C ILE A 295 2.33 7.76 -8.04
N LYS A 296 2.47 8.03 -9.33
CA LYS A 296 3.58 7.64 -10.17
C LYS A 296 4.02 8.83 -11.00
N GLU A 297 5.32 9.09 -11.00
CA GLU A 297 5.95 10.00 -11.98
C GLU A 297 5.84 9.40 -13.39
N VAL A 298 5.24 10.17 -14.29
CA VAL A 298 5.15 9.85 -15.72
C VAL A 298 6.39 10.36 -16.44
N GLN A 299 6.84 11.57 -16.09
CA GLN A 299 8.10 12.17 -16.52
C GLN A 299 9.14 12.01 -15.41
N LYS A 300 10.38 11.64 -15.76
CA LYS A 300 11.50 11.61 -14.82
C LYS A 300 11.97 13.05 -14.54
N ILE A 301 11.16 13.83 -13.84
CA ILE A 301 11.49 15.22 -13.47
C ILE A 301 12.41 15.24 -12.23
N SER A 302 12.80 14.06 -11.69
CA SER A 302 13.69 13.91 -10.53
C SER A 302 13.16 14.57 -9.24
N ARG A 303 11.83 14.72 -9.10
CA ARG A 303 11.20 15.49 -8.02
C ARG A 303 10.46 14.69 -6.96
N LEU A 304 10.15 13.40 -7.16
CA LEU A 304 9.61 12.54 -6.11
C LEU A 304 10.71 12.12 -5.10
N THR A 305 11.40 13.11 -4.53
CA THR A 305 11.94 13.09 -3.16
C THR A 305 10.77 13.05 -2.17
N PRO A 306 10.96 12.54 -0.93
CA PRO A 306 10.03 11.59 -0.32
C PRO A 306 8.61 12.14 -0.18
N VAL A 307 7.68 11.43 -0.82
CA VAL A 307 6.22 11.63 -0.71
C VAL A 307 5.81 11.44 0.75
N LYS A 308 5.36 12.52 1.38
CA LYS A 308 4.81 12.43 2.74
C LYS A 308 3.41 11.84 2.68
N ILE A 309 3.14 10.80 3.46
CA ILE A 309 1.82 10.18 3.43
C ILE A 309 0.86 11.03 4.25
N VAL A 310 -0.24 11.43 3.62
CA VAL A 310 -1.29 12.24 4.25
C VAL A 310 -2.54 11.42 4.52
N SER A 311 -3.40 11.90 5.40
CA SER A 311 -4.74 11.38 5.63
C SER A 311 -5.73 12.50 5.39
N ILE A 312 -6.69 12.23 4.52
CA ILE A 312 -7.82 13.11 4.25
C ILE A 312 -8.87 12.84 5.33
N LYS A 313 -9.37 13.89 5.97
CA LYS A 313 -10.44 13.84 6.98
C LYS A 313 -11.57 14.76 6.53
N ASN A 314 -12.72 14.66 7.20
CA ASN A 314 -13.87 15.54 6.92
C ASN A 314 -13.53 17.02 7.10
N ASP A 315 -12.64 17.35 8.05
CA ASP A 315 -12.29 18.74 8.41
C ASP A 315 -10.98 19.23 7.77
N GLY A 316 -10.35 18.45 6.89
CA GLY A 316 -9.10 18.83 6.22
C GLY A 316 -8.10 17.69 5.99
N ILE A 317 -6.86 18.02 5.66
CA ILE A 317 -5.79 17.05 5.37
C ILE A 317 -4.69 17.17 6.42
N SER A 318 -4.20 16.03 6.91
CA SER A 318 -3.17 15.95 7.95
C SER A 318 -2.09 14.93 7.57
N PHE A 319 -0.87 15.06 8.09
CA PHE A 319 0.15 14.03 7.89
C PHE A 319 -0.23 12.74 8.64
N LEU A 320 -0.14 11.60 7.96
CA LEU A 320 -0.46 10.32 8.57
C LEU A 320 0.76 9.80 9.35
N LYS A 321 0.59 9.63 10.66
CA LYS A 321 1.56 8.88 11.48
C LYS A 321 1.38 7.39 11.20
N ILE A 322 2.31 6.80 10.45
CA ILE A 322 2.37 5.34 10.24
C ILE A 322 3.11 4.75 11.45
N SER A 323 2.62 3.63 11.99
CA SER A 323 3.25 3.00 13.17
C SER A 323 4.58 2.38 12.77
N ILE A 324 5.64 3.19 12.75
CA ILE A 324 7.02 2.74 12.54
C ILE A 324 7.52 1.87 13.68
N LYS A 325 6.81 1.86 14.82
CA LYS A 325 7.17 1.06 15.99
C LYS A 325 7.34 -0.41 15.59
N LYS A 326 6.34 -1.03 14.93
CA LYS A 326 6.41 -2.43 14.48
C LYS A 326 7.62 -2.68 13.57
N ASP A 327 7.92 -1.75 12.66
CA ASP A 327 9.07 -1.86 11.76
C ASP A 327 10.40 -1.77 12.53
N ILE A 328 10.51 -0.89 13.53
CA ILE A 328 11.71 -0.78 14.38
C ILE A 328 11.93 -2.07 15.17
N PHE A 329 10.87 -2.67 15.72
CA PHE A 329 10.97 -3.97 16.42
C PHE A 329 11.34 -5.11 15.47
N LYS A 330 10.81 -5.12 14.25
CA LYS A 330 11.20 -6.09 13.23
C LYS A 330 12.67 -5.92 12.83
N LEU A 331 13.10 -4.68 12.60
CA LEU A 331 14.49 -4.34 12.27
C LEU A 331 15.44 -4.75 13.40
N ARG A 332 15.07 -4.48 14.66
CA ARG A 332 15.80 -4.96 15.85
C ARG A 332 16.04 -6.47 15.76
N GLY A 333 15.00 -7.25 15.48
CA GLY A 333 15.11 -8.71 15.34
C GLY A 333 16.02 -9.15 14.20
N SER A 334 16.01 -8.45 13.06
CA SER A 334 16.94 -8.71 11.96
C SER A 334 18.39 -8.41 12.34
N LEU A 335 18.63 -7.31 13.06
CA LEU A 335 19.94 -6.89 13.55
C LEU A 335 20.54 -7.88 14.56
N GLU A 336 19.73 -8.40 15.51
CA GLU A 336 20.20 -9.36 16.54
C GLU A 336 20.92 -10.57 15.97
N VAL A 337 20.47 -11.04 14.80
CA VAL A 337 20.99 -12.27 14.22
C VAL A 337 22.31 -12.08 13.49
N VAL A 338 22.62 -10.86 13.05
CA VAL A 338 23.85 -10.55 12.31
C VAL A 338 24.90 -9.85 13.15
N TRP A 339 24.56 -9.43 14.37
CA TRP A 339 25.50 -8.83 15.31
C TRP A 339 26.62 -9.78 15.70
N ASN A 340 27.83 -9.25 15.72
CA ASN A 340 29.04 -9.94 16.15
C ASN A 340 30.11 -8.93 16.60
N ASP A 341 31.32 -9.41 16.90
CA ASP A 341 32.42 -8.57 17.37
C ASP A 341 32.89 -7.54 16.34
N ILE A 342 32.75 -7.83 15.04
CA ILE A 342 33.12 -6.91 13.97
C ILE A 342 32.09 -5.78 13.86
N THR A 343 30.82 -6.00 14.20
CA THR A 343 29.81 -4.94 14.17
C THR A 343 29.85 -4.02 15.39
N ARG A 344 30.58 -4.37 16.47
CA ARG A 344 30.67 -3.55 17.70
C ARG A 344 31.44 -2.24 17.50
N TYR A 345 30.80 -1.10 17.64
CA TYR A 345 31.39 0.22 17.37
C TYR A 345 32.32 0.74 18.48
N HIS A 346 31.94 0.59 19.75
CA HIS A 346 32.73 1.13 20.86
C HIS A 346 33.88 0.19 21.26
N GLY A 347 35.10 0.73 21.38
CA GLY A 347 36.34 0.00 21.66
C GLY A 347 36.50 -0.51 23.10
N THR A 348 35.42 -0.91 23.76
CA THR A 348 35.47 -1.54 25.07
C THR A 348 35.91 -3.00 24.96
N ASN A 349 36.65 -3.50 25.95
CA ASN A 349 36.91 -4.94 26.06
C ASN A 349 35.58 -5.66 26.31
N PHE A 350 35.24 -6.60 25.42
CA PHE A 350 34.01 -7.38 25.53
C PHE A 350 34.27 -8.74 26.15
N HIS A 351 33.38 -9.14 27.05
CA HIS A 351 33.38 -10.45 27.66
C HIS A 351 32.27 -11.33 27.05
N SER A 352 32.45 -12.64 27.08
CA SER A 352 31.43 -13.60 26.61
C SER A 352 30.12 -13.54 27.41
N SER A 353 30.15 -12.96 28.61
CA SER A 353 28.98 -12.73 29.46
C SER A 353 28.23 -11.42 29.15
N ASP A 354 28.77 -10.57 28.28
CA ASP A 354 28.12 -9.31 27.92
C ASP A 354 26.85 -9.54 27.09
N HIS A 355 25.85 -8.66 27.28
CA HIS A 355 24.62 -8.73 26.50
C HIS A 355 24.92 -8.60 24.98
N PRO A 356 24.21 -9.34 24.09
CA PRO A 356 24.47 -9.30 22.65
C PRO A 356 24.39 -7.91 22.00
N SER A 357 23.58 -6.99 22.56
CA SER A 357 23.47 -5.60 22.09
C SER A 357 24.62 -4.69 22.53
N LYS A 358 25.47 -5.13 23.46
CA LYS A 358 26.58 -4.32 23.97
C LYS A 358 27.57 -3.98 22.86
N GLY A 359 27.80 -2.68 22.70
CA GLY A 359 28.66 -2.13 21.64
C GLY A 359 28.00 -2.03 20.27
N GLN A 360 26.76 -2.48 20.09
CA GLN A 360 26.06 -2.47 18.80
C GLN A 360 25.31 -1.15 18.52
N CYS A 361 25.25 -0.24 19.51
CA CYS A 361 24.45 0.97 19.47
C CYS A 361 24.77 1.87 18.27
N GLY A 362 26.05 2.12 17.97
CA GLY A 362 26.46 2.97 16.86
C GLY A 362 25.95 2.47 15.51
N VAL A 363 26.33 1.25 15.13
CA VAL A 363 25.95 0.67 13.83
C VAL A 363 24.43 0.48 13.72
N SER A 364 23.77 0.08 14.80
CA SER A 364 22.33 -0.20 14.79
C SER A 364 21.50 1.08 14.71
N SER A 365 21.88 2.10 15.49
CA SER A 365 21.22 3.41 15.47
C SER A 365 21.49 4.15 14.16
N LEU A 366 22.69 4.05 13.59
CA LEU A 366 22.99 4.66 12.29
C LEU A 366 22.25 3.95 11.15
N HIS A 367 22.20 2.62 11.16
CA HIS A 367 21.40 1.85 10.20
C HIS A 367 19.92 2.22 10.30
N LEU A 368 19.36 2.29 11.51
CA LEU A 368 17.99 2.74 11.73
C LEU A 368 17.78 4.19 11.29
N ALA A 369 18.73 5.09 11.58
CA ALA A 369 18.68 6.49 11.13
C ALA A 369 18.62 6.59 9.61
N LYS A 370 19.50 5.87 8.89
CA LYS A 370 19.48 5.80 7.42
C LYS A 370 18.17 5.22 6.93
N HIS A 371 17.69 4.13 7.55
CA HIS A 371 16.39 3.53 7.24
C HIS A 371 15.29 4.58 7.35
N LEU A 372 15.11 5.22 8.51
CA LEU A 372 14.04 6.20 8.74
C LEU A 372 14.19 7.48 7.92
N GLN A 373 15.40 8.01 7.74
CA GLN A 373 15.64 9.19 6.90
C GLN A 373 15.28 8.91 5.45
N SER A 374 15.57 7.71 4.94
CA SER A 374 15.12 7.28 3.61
C SER A 374 13.58 7.24 3.46
N ARG A 375 12.86 7.18 4.59
CA ARG A 375 11.38 7.25 4.66
C ARG A 375 10.86 8.68 4.79
N GLY A 376 11.72 9.69 4.67
CA GLY A 376 11.35 11.10 4.76
C GLY A 376 11.11 11.61 6.19
N TYR A 377 11.51 10.82 7.19
CA TYR A 377 11.50 11.28 8.57
C TYR A 377 12.64 12.26 8.83
N ASN A 378 12.37 13.27 9.66
CA ASN A 378 13.41 14.16 10.15
C ASN A 378 14.10 13.48 11.34
N VAL A 379 15.29 12.92 11.08
CA VAL A 379 16.02 12.09 12.03
C VAL A 379 17.38 12.71 12.32
N LYS A 380 17.75 12.76 13.59
CA LYS A 380 19.09 13.06 14.06
C LYS A 380 19.73 11.82 14.65
N PHE A 381 20.96 11.54 14.27
CA PHE A 381 21.79 10.55 14.95
C PHE A 381 22.43 11.22 16.16
N CYS A 382 22.35 10.59 17.32
CA CYS A 382 22.80 11.15 18.58
C CYS A 382 23.86 10.27 19.21
N GLU A 383 24.89 10.89 19.79
CA GLU A 383 25.87 10.21 20.65
C GLU A 383 25.89 10.94 22.01
N GLY A 384 25.99 10.20 23.11
CA GLY A 384 26.01 10.79 24.44
C GLY A 384 25.77 9.78 25.55
N ASN A 385 25.08 10.18 26.63
CA ASN A 385 24.84 9.31 27.78
C ASN A 385 23.35 9.05 27.98
N VAL A 386 23.02 7.84 28.44
CA VAL A 386 21.66 7.47 28.82
C VAL A 386 21.64 7.12 30.30
N HIS A 387 20.80 7.83 31.04
CA HIS A 387 20.57 7.58 32.46
C HIS A 387 19.24 6.87 32.63
N PHE A 388 19.27 5.70 33.25
CA PHE A 388 18.07 4.95 33.64
C PHE A 388 17.79 5.17 35.14
N PRO A 389 16.59 4.82 35.63
CA PRO A 389 16.24 4.96 37.06
C PRO A 389 17.17 4.18 38.00
N GLU A 390 17.73 3.08 37.53
CA GLU A 390 18.76 2.31 38.23
C GLU A 390 20.12 2.68 37.62
N ASP A 391 21.00 3.28 38.42
CA ASP A 391 22.29 3.81 37.95
C ASP A 391 23.16 2.75 37.28
N GLU A 392 23.10 1.51 37.75
CA GLU A 392 23.83 0.36 37.18
C GLU A 392 23.41 -0.01 35.75
N LYS A 393 22.20 0.39 35.34
CA LYS A 393 21.68 0.20 33.97
C LYS A 393 22.05 1.37 33.04
N SER A 394 22.55 2.48 33.57
CA SER A 394 22.95 3.66 32.79
C SER A 394 24.08 3.33 31.83
N ILE A 395 24.09 3.99 30.67
CA ILE A 395 24.99 3.72 29.56
C ILE A 395 25.75 5.00 29.21
N TYR A 396 27.07 4.94 29.29
CA TYR A 396 27.95 6.03 28.88
C TYR A 396 28.50 5.77 27.47
N ASN A 397 28.65 6.83 26.67
CA ASN A 397 29.04 6.73 25.25
C ASN A 397 28.10 5.82 24.45
N HIS A 398 26.83 6.18 24.43
CA HIS A 398 25.76 5.50 23.73
C HIS A 398 25.38 6.20 22.43
N CYS A 399 24.80 5.45 21.49
CA CYS A 399 24.23 6.01 20.26
C CYS A 399 22.75 5.67 20.14
N TRP A 400 21.92 6.68 19.85
CA TRP A 400 20.49 6.55 19.60
C TRP A 400 20.06 7.52 18.50
N ILE A 401 18.77 7.59 18.20
CA ILE A 401 18.25 8.57 17.25
C ILE A 401 17.12 9.40 17.85
N LYS A 402 17.05 10.66 17.42
CA LYS A 402 15.93 11.57 17.67
C LYS A 402 15.08 11.69 16.42
N LEU A 403 13.80 11.41 16.55
CA LEU A 403 12.80 11.65 15.53
C LEU A 403 12.11 12.98 15.81
N LEU A 404 12.44 13.98 15.00
CA LEU A 404 11.98 15.36 15.17
C LEU A 404 10.61 15.56 14.52
N ASN A 405 9.78 16.37 15.17
CA ASN A 405 8.43 16.71 14.71
C ASN A 405 7.60 15.46 14.41
N TYR A 406 7.61 14.47 15.32
CA TYR A 406 6.90 13.21 15.12
C TYR A 406 5.38 13.40 15.18
N GLY A 407 4.87 13.77 14.02
CA GLY A 407 3.48 13.98 13.67
C GLY A 407 2.77 15.16 14.33
N ASN A 408 3.40 15.92 15.23
CA ASN A 408 3.07 17.31 15.57
C ASN A 408 4.38 18.11 15.62
N GLU A 409 4.32 19.41 15.34
CA GLU A 409 5.48 20.31 15.48
C GLU A 409 5.97 20.36 16.93
N GLY A 410 7.29 20.34 17.12
CA GLY A 410 7.92 20.39 18.44
C GLY A 410 7.92 19.07 19.23
N VAL A 411 7.32 18.00 18.72
CA VAL A 411 7.36 16.68 19.37
C VAL A 411 8.63 15.93 18.99
N ILE A 412 9.43 15.55 19.99
CA ILE A 412 10.64 14.74 19.85
C ILE A 412 10.37 13.34 20.39
N VAL A 413 10.62 12.33 19.56
CA VAL A 413 10.59 10.92 19.97
C VAL A 413 12.00 10.40 20.00
N ILE A 414 12.39 9.80 21.13
CA ILE A 414 13.65 9.09 21.28
C ILE A 414 13.45 7.66 20.83
N ILE A 415 14.37 7.18 20.00
CA ILE A 415 14.43 5.80 19.58
C ILE A 415 15.81 5.24 19.89
N ASP A 416 15.85 4.29 20.82
CA ASP A 416 17.03 3.52 21.15
C ASP A 416 16.76 2.05 20.85
N ILE A 417 17.40 1.55 19.80
CA ILE A 417 17.25 0.17 19.33
C ILE A 417 18.18 -0.80 20.07
N THR A 418 18.90 -0.34 21.08
CA THR A 418 19.88 -1.12 21.85
C THR A 418 19.81 -0.82 23.35
N ALA A 419 18.62 -0.39 23.83
CA ALA A 419 18.42 0.05 25.21
C ALA A 419 18.74 -1.04 26.25
N ASP A 420 18.60 -2.31 25.87
CA ASP A 420 18.85 -3.49 26.70
C ASP A 420 20.33 -3.79 26.97
N GLN A 421 21.29 -3.04 26.42
CA GLN A 421 22.69 -3.47 26.45
C GLN A 421 23.36 -3.53 27.83
N ASN A 422 22.84 -2.78 28.81
CA ASN A 422 23.24 -2.86 30.22
C ASN A 422 22.15 -3.51 31.10
N GLY A 423 21.30 -4.36 30.52
CA GLY A 423 20.29 -5.12 31.28
C GLY A 423 19.01 -4.34 31.58
N TYR A 424 18.71 -3.27 30.83
CA TYR A 424 17.39 -2.66 30.86
C TYR A 424 16.33 -3.59 30.25
N GLU A 425 15.11 -3.59 30.80
CA GLU A 425 14.07 -4.56 30.46
C GLU A 425 13.55 -4.40 29.01
N GLU A 426 13.49 -3.16 28.50
CA GLU A 426 13.01 -2.92 27.13
C GLU A 426 14.16 -3.03 26.11
N LYS A 427 14.01 -3.93 25.14
CA LYS A 427 14.95 -4.05 24.00
C LYS A 427 15.03 -2.81 23.11
N VAL A 428 13.90 -2.10 22.99
CA VAL A 428 13.75 -0.93 22.14
C VAL A 428 12.95 0.11 22.89
N ILE A 429 13.53 1.29 23.09
CA ILE A 429 12.78 2.47 23.52
C ILE A 429 12.25 3.18 22.28
N PHE A 430 10.94 3.46 22.29
CA PHE A 430 10.26 4.29 21.30
C PHE A 430 9.22 5.14 22.06
N LYS A 431 9.67 6.26 22.62
CA LYS A 431 8.86 7.09 23.54
C LYS A 431 9.11 8.58 23.30
N ASN A 432 8.13 9.42 23.65
CA ASN A 432 8.33 10.86 23.69
C ASN A 432 9.40 11.19 24.73
N GLU A 433 10.27 12.14 24.42
CA GLU A 433 11.30 12.60 25.35
C GLU A 433 10.71 13.05 26.70
N LYS A 434 9.55 13.73 26.68
CA LYS A 434 8.85 14.15 27.92
C LYS A 434 8.38 12.98 28.76
N ASP A 435 7.90 11.92 28.11
CA ASP A 435 7.42 10.71 28.81
C ASP A 435 8.60 9.95 29.44
N LEU A 436 9.74 9.92 28.76
CA LEU A 436 10.98 9.35 29.30
C LEU A 436 11.46 10.11 30.54
N ILE A 437 11.47 11.45 30.48
CA ILE A 437 11.82 12.28 31.64
C ILE A 437 10.88 12.00 32.82
N SER A 438 9.58 11.85 32.57
CA SER A 438 8.62 11.51 33.64
C SER A 438 8.85 10.12 34.26
N GLN A 439 9.55 9.24 33.54
CA GLN A 439 9.97 7.91 33.99
C GLN A 439 11.39 7.91 34.58
N ASN A 440 12.00 9.07 34.82
CA ASN A 440 13.40 9.22 35.22
C ASN A 440 14.42 8.59 34.23
N ILE A 441 14.05 8.49 32.95
CA ILE A 441 14.97 8.08 31.87
C ILE A 441 15.41 9.34 31.12
N ARG A 442 16.72 9.57 31.02
CA ARG A 442 17.27 10.78 30.38
C ARG A 442 18.29 10.41 29.31
N TYR A 443 18.10 10.98 28.12
CA TYR A 443 19.03 10.87 27.00
C TYR A 443 19.75 12.21 26.83
N GLU A 444 21.02 12.26 27.21
CA GLU A 444 21.85 13.46 27.20
C GLU A 444 22.81 13.42 26.01
N SER A 445 22.39 14.03 24.90
CA SER A 445 23.20 14.13 23.69
C SER A 445 24.44 14.99 23.93
N ILE A 446 25.63 14.43 23.71
CA ILE A 446 26.89 15.16 23.62
C ILE A 446 27.03 15.75 22.21
N SER A 447 26.63 14.97 21.20
CA SER A 447 26.65 15.37 19.80
C SER A 447 25.40 14.88 19.07
N GLU A 448 24.91 15.71 18.15
CA GLU A 448 23.80 15.39 17.26
C GLU A 448 24.20 15.69 15.82
N TYR A 449 23.98 14.72 14.93
CA TYR A 449 24.37 14.79 13.54
C TYR A 449 23.14 14.65 12.65
N ASN A 450 23.09 15.37 11.52
CA ASN A 450 22.26 14.87 10.43
C ASN A 450 22.83 13.51 9.99
N VAL A 451 21.96 12.59 9.60
CA VAL A 451 22.38 11.21 9.26
C VAL A 451 23.48 11.17 8.18
N ASN A 452 23.47 12.11 7.24
CA ASN A 452 24.46 12.21 6.16
C ASN A 452 25.79 12.87 6.60
N GLU A 453 25.86 13.44 7.79
CA GLU A 453 27.04 14.09 8.36
C GLU A 453 27.84 13.14 9.26
N VAL A 454 27.31 11.94 9.54
CA VAL A 454 28.00 10.93 10.33
C VAL A 454 29.15 10.35 9.49
N GLY A 455 30.35 10.88 9.73
CA GLY A 455 31.57 10.59 8.95
C GLY A 455 32.65 9.83 9.71
N VAL A 456 32.35 9.17 10.83
CA VAL A 456 33.35 8.43 11.61
C VAL A 456 33.74 7.16 10.83
N GLU A 457 34.94 7.13 10.25
CA GLU A 457 35.42 6.08 9.33
C GLU A 457 35.19 4.66 9.89
N HIS A 458 35.60 4.42 11.13
CA HIS A 458 35.40 3.12 11.79
C HIS A 458 33.93 2.74 12.03
N LEU A 459 33.02 3.70 12.20
CA LEU A 459 31.58 3.42 12.28
C LEU A 459 31.04 2.97 10.92
N ILE A 460 31.47 3.65 9.86
CA ILE A 460 31.01 3.41 8.49
C ILE A 460 31.48 2.05 7.99
N ASP A 461 32.71 1.65 8.27
CA ASP A 461 33.24 0.33 7.90
C ASP A 461 32.42 -0.79 8.55
N ARG A 462 32.15 -0.67 9.85
CA ARG A 462 31.37 -1.66 10.60
C ARG A 462 29.90 -1.69 10.18
N LEU A 463 29.32 -0.53 9.88
CA LEU A 463 27.99 -0.44 9.30
C LEU A 463 27.93 -1.13 7.93
N THR A 464 28.92 -0.91 7.07
CA THR A 464 28.99 -1.55 5.75
C THR A 464 29.06 -3.07 5.90
N TYR A 465 29.86 -3.56 6.85
CA TYR A 465 29.93 -4.98 7.17
C TYR A 465 28.60 -5.55 7.67
N LEU A 466 27.93 -4.86 8.60
CA LEU A 466 26.58 -5.22 9.08
C LEU A 466 25.57 -5.29 7.94
N GLU A 467 25.57 -4.29 7.04
CA GLU A 467 24.65 -4.21 5.89
C GLU A 467 24.88 -5.37 4.92
N ASN A 468 26.13 -5.76 4.67
CA ASN A 468 26.45 -6.93 3.85
C ASN A 468 25.88 -8.23 4.46
N LEU A 469 26.02 -8.43 5.78
CA LEU A 469 25.45 -9.62 6.45
C LEU A 469 23.92 -9.67 6.38
N LEU A 470 23.26 -8.51 6.48
CA LEU A 470 21.81 -8.41 6.30
C LEU A 470 21.40 -8.78 4.87
N GLU A 471 22.14 -8.31 3.86
CA GLU A 471 21.88 -8.62 2.46
C GLU A 471 22.08 -10.11 2.13
N GLU A 472 23.14 -10.74 2.64
CA GLU A 472 23.41 -12.17 2.43
C GLU A 472 22.29 -13.05 2.96
N ARG A 473 21.68 -12.68 4.07
CA ARG A 473 20.59 -13.44 4.68
C ARG A 473 19.24 -13.30 3.96
N ASN A 474 19.03 -12.19 3.26
CA ASN A 474 17.80 -11.92 2.52
C ASN A 474 17.80 -12.54 1.11
N LYS A 475 18.94 -13.08 0.66
CA LYS A 475 19.08 -13.91 -0.54
C LYS A 475 18.74 -15.35 -0.24
#